data_AF-A0A4R1HYW2-F1
#
_entry.id   AF-A0A4R1HYW2-F1
#
_cell.length_a   1.000
_cell.length_b   1.000
_cell.length_c   1.000
_cell.angle_alpha   90.00
_cell.angle_beta   90.00
_cell.angle_gamma   90.00
#
_symmetry.space_group_name_H-M   'P 1'
#
loop_
_entity.id
_entity.type
_entity.pdbx_description
1 polymer ?
#
loop_
_entity_poly.entity_id
_entity_poly.type
_entity_poly.pdbx_seq_one_letter_code
_entity_poly.pdbx_strand_id
1 'polypeptide(L)'
;MLVALPVTMVLDPAATAASVERQNPSLPPSEVQSWASAAVAYAAAIHLVYAVLVTWLGAMTLRRRRWARVALTIALVLATLGSLDSATRGPGYLWWAIAGDVLHVAIIAMLWVPGSVRQFFAVATRRGVRTG
;
A
#
# COMPACT_ATOMS: atom_id res chain seq x y z
N MET A 1 -0.17 5.58 2.72
CA MET A 1 -1.01 4.60 2.00
C MET A 1 -1.48 3.46 2.88
N LEU A 2 -0.55 2.79 3.57
CA LEU A 2 -0.80 1.76 4.60
C LEU A 2 -1.87 2.07 5.66
N VAL A 3 -2.32 3.32 5.81
CA VAL A 3 -3.39 3.70 6.73
C VAL A 3 -4.32 4.76 6.11
N ALA A 4 -4.03 5.19 4.88
CA ALA A 4 -4.73 6.35 4.29
C ALA A 4 -6.20 6.03 4.05
N LEU A 5 -6.48 4.83 3.53
CA LEU A 5 -7.83 4.39 3.22
C LEU A 5 -8.71 4.28 4.50
N PRO A 6 -8.30 3.56 5.57
CA PRO A 6 -9.09 3.56 6.81
C PRO A 6 -9.18 4.94 7.47
N VAL A 7 -8.14 5.79 7.40
CA VAL A 7 -8.24 7.18 7.88
C VAL A 7 -9.30 7.96 7.11
N THR A 8 -9.33 7.85 5.77
CA THR A 8 -10.37 8.52 4.97
C THR A 8 -11.76 7.97 5.23
N MET A 9 -11.90 6.68 5.50
CA MET A 9 -13.21 6.10 5.86
C MET A 9 -13.71 6.63 7.21
N VAL A 10 -12.81 6.91 8.16
CA VAL A 10 -13.15 7.57 9.43
C VAL A 10 -13.48 9.05 9.23
N LEU A 11 -12.75 9.75 8.36
CA LEU A 11 -12.94 11.18 8.10
C LEU A 11 -14.18 11.48 7.23
N ASP A 12 -14.56 10.54 6.36
CA ASP A 12 -15.76 10.62 5.51
C ASP A 12 -16.65 9.37 5.69
N PRO A 13 -17.36 9.28 6.84
CA PRO A 13 -18.24 8.16 7.13
C PRO A 13 -19.44 8.11 6.16
N ALA A 14 -19.85 9.24 5.59
CA ALA A 14 -20.95 9.31 4.63
C ALA A 14 -20.58 8.66 3.29
N ALA A 15 -19.39 8.94 2.75
CA ALA A 15 -18.91 8.26 1.55
C ALA A 15 -18.73 6.76 1.77
N THR A 16 -18.30 6.36 2.96
CA THR A 16 -18.18 4.94 3.34
C THR A 16 -19.55 4.25 3.39
N ALA A 17 -20.54 4.86 4.05
CA ALA A 17 -21.91 4.36 4.09
C ALA A 17 -22.53 4.26 2.68
N ALA A 18 -22.35 5.28 1.84
CA ALA A 18 -22.82 5.27 0.45
C ALA A 18 -22.15 4.15 -0.37
N SER A 19 -20.88 3.83 -0.11
CA SER A 19 -20.23 2.70 -0.75
C SER A 19 -20.79 1.35 -0.29
N VAL A 20 -21.10 1.20 1.00
CA VAL A 20 -21.74 -0.01 1.56
C VAL A 20 -23.12 -0.21 0.96
N GLU A 21 -23.92 0.84 0.89
CA GLU A 21 -25.27 0.83 0.29
C GLU A 21 -25.23 0.46 -1.20
N ARG A 22 -24.33 1.08 -1.98
CA ARG A 22 -24.17 0.74 -3.41
C ARG A 22 -23.77 -0.72 -3.65
N GLN A 23 -22.96 -1.29 -2.77
CA GLN A 23 -22.50 -2.68 -2.89
C GLN A 23 -23.52 -3.69 -2.36
N ASN A 24 -24.43 -3.26 -1.50
CA ASN A 24 -25.41 -4.10 -0.84
C ASN A 24 -26.80 -3.46 -0.94
N PRO A 25 -27.43 -3.39 -2.12
CA PRO A 25 -28.71 -2.70 -2.31
C PRO A 25 -29.88 -3.36 -1.57
N SER A 26 -29.73 -4.62 -1.14
CA SER A 26 -30.72 -5.33 -0.33
C SER A 26 -30.58 -5.08 1.17
N LEU A 27 -29.56 -4.33 1.60
CA LEU A 27 -29.31 -4.06 3.01
C LEU A 27 -30.35 -3.07 3.56
N PRO A 28 -30.98 -3.33 4.72
CA PRO A 28 -31.90 -2.37 5.32
C PRO A 28 -31.18 -1.04 5.61
N PRO A 29 -31.82 0.13 5.35
CA PRO A 29 -31.20 1.43 5.62
C PRO A 29 -30.75 1.62 7.07
N SER A 30 -31.45 0.98 8.02
CA SER A 30 -31.12 0.99 9.45
C SER A 30 -29.81 0.29 9.78
N GLU A 31 -29.30 -0.60 8.91
CA GLU A 31 -28.09 -1.38 9.15
C GLU A 31 -26.85 -0.81 8.46
N VAL A 32 -27.02 0.07 7.46
CA VAL A 32 -25.92 0.61 6.64
C VAL A 32 -24.82 1.22 7.50
N GLN A 33 -25.17 1.97 8.53
CA GLN A 33 -24.19 2.63 9.40
C GLN A 33 -23.37 1.65 10.24
N SER A 34 -24.01 0.57 10.72
CA SER A 34 -23.35 -0.49 11.49
C SER A 34 -22.35 -1.24 10.61
N TRP A 35 -22.75 -1.57 9.38
CA TRP A 35 -21.88 -2.23 8.41
C TRP A 35 -20.75 -1.33 7.89
N ALA A 36 -21.00 -0.03 7.73
CA ALA A 36 -19.95 0.94 7.42
C ALA A 36 -18.90 1.00 8.54
N SER A 37 -19.34 1.02 9.81
CA SER A 37 -18.43 1.01 10.96
C SER A 37 -17.62 -0.29 11.04
N ALA A 38 -18.25 -1.44 10.77
CA ALA A 38 -17.57 -2.72 10.69
C ALA A 38 -16.54 -2.76 9.55
N ALA A 39 -16.86 -2.19 8.39
CA ALA A 39 -15.93 -2.07 7.26
C ALA A 39 -14.72 -1.20 7.60
N VAL A 40 -14.93 -0.07 8.29
CA VAL A 40 -13.83 0.79 8.78
C VAL A 40 -12.93 0.01 9.74
N ALA A 41 -13.51 -0.69 10.72
CA ALA A 41 -12.75 -1.45 11.70
C ALA A 41 -11.94 -2.58 11.05
N TYR A 42 -12.56 -3.31 10.11
CA TYR A 42 -11.89 -4.35 9.33
C TYR A 42 -10.74 -3.77 8.50
N ALA A 43 -10.99 -2.68 7.78
CA ALA A 43 -9.96 -2.00 6.99
C ALA A 43 -8.78 -1.57 7.87
N ALA A 44 -9.06 -0.93 9.02
CA ALA A 44 -8.04 -0.48 9.96
C ALA A 44 -7.19 -1.65 10.49
N ALA A 45 -7.81 -2.77 10.84
CA ALA A 45 -7.11 -3.95 11.34
C ALA A 45 -6.16 -4.56 10.30
N ILE A 46 -6.64 -4.77 9.06
CA ILE A 46 -5.82 -5.31 7.96
C ILE A 46 -4.63 -4.39 7.66
N HIS A 47 -4.89 -3.10 7.59
CA HIS A 47 -3.87 -2.09 7.33
C HIS A 47 -2.81 -2.04 8.44
N LEU A 48 -3.21 -2.15 9.70
CA LEU A 48 -2.28 -2.21 10.83
C LEU A 48 -1.39 -3.47 10.76
N VAL A 49 -1.97 -4.64 10.52
CA VAL A 49 -1.22 -5.89 10.37
C VAL A 49 -0.21 -5.78 9.23
N TYR A 50 -0.64 -5.24 8.08
CA TYR A 50 0.23 -5.05 6.93
C TYR A 50 1.36 -4.05 7.22
N ALA A 51 1.09 -2.95 7.92
CA ALA A 51 2.11 -1.98 8.32
C ALA A 51 3.18 -2.62 9.23
N VAL A 52 2.76 -3.42 10.23
CA VAL A 52 3.68 -4.15 11.12
C VAL A 52 4.52 -5.14 10.33
N LEU A 53 3.89 -5.95 9.46
CA LEU A 53 4.56 -6.94 8.63
C LEU A 53 5.61 -6.31 7.71
N VAL A 54 5.24 -5.26 6.97
CA VAL A 54 6.15 -4.55 6.04
C VAL A 54 7.31 -3.90 6.80
N THR A 55 7.04 -3.27 7.94
CA THR A 55 8.08 -2.64 8.77
C THR A 55 9.08 -3.69 9.27
N TRP A 56 8.58 -4.83 9.75
CA TRP A 56 9.42 -5.93 10.23
C TRP A 56 10.25 -6.56 9.11
N LEU A 57 9.64 -6.86 7.95
CA LEU A 57 10.34 -7.40 6.78
C LEU A 57 11.34 -6.41 6.20
N GLY A 58 11.03 -5.11 6.23
CA GLY A 58 11.95 -4.02 5.88
C GLY A 58 13.19 -4.04 6.78
N ALA A 59 13.00 -4.08 8.10
CA ALA A 59 14.10 -4.18 9.06
C ALA A 59 14.96 -5.44 8.85
N MET A 60 14.32 -6.59 8.55
CA MET A 60 15.04 -7.83 8.24
C MET A 60 15.80 -7.78 6.91
N THR A 61 15.26 -7.07 5.92
CA THR A 61 15.94 -6.81 4.65
C THR A 61 17.20 -5.96 4.87
N LEU A 62 17.12 -4.92 5.70
CA LEU A 62 18.27 -4.09 6.07
C LEU A 62 19.36 -4.90 6.79
N ARG A 63 18.97 -5.93 7.54
CA ARG A 63 19.88 -6.92 8.14
C ARG A 63 20.45 -7.95 7.14
N ARG A 64 20.31 -7.71 5.83
CA ARG A 64 20.80 -8.53 4.71
C ARG A 64 20.25 -9.96 4.67
N ARG A 65 19.08 -10.22 5.29
CA ARG A 65 18.42 -11.53 5.19
C ARG A 65 17.77 -11.68 3.81
N ARG A 66 18.32 -12.56 2.97
CA ARG A 66 17.85 -12.77 1.59
C ARG A 66 16.39 -13.22 1.51
N TRP A 67 15.93 -14.05 2.45
CA TRP A 67 14.53 -14.49 2.50
C TRP A 67 13.56 -13.34 2.78
N ALA A 68 13.97 -12.36 3.59
CA ALA A 68 13.12 -11.22 3.95
C ALA A 68 12.86 -10.32 2.74
N ARG A 69 13.84 -10.18 1.84
CA ARG A 69 13.66 -9.48 0.56
C ARG A 69 12.59 -10.14 -0.32
N VAL A 70 12.62 -11.47 -0.42
CA VAL A 70 11.63 -12.22 -1.21
C VAL A 70 10.25 -12.11 -0.56
N ALA A 71 10.15 -12.32 0.75
CA ALA A 71 8.90 -12.20 1.50
C ALA A 71 8.30 -10.78 1.40
N LEU A 72 9.13 -9.73 1.51
CA LEU A 72 8.69 -8.35 1.35
C LEU A 72 8.17 -8.07 -0.07
N THR A 73 8.83 -8.63 -1.08
CA THR A 73 8.37 -8.51 -2.47
C THR A 73 6.99 -9.16 -2.65
N ILE A 74 6.81 -10.37 -2.12
CA ILE A 74 5.51 -11.08 -2.16
C ILE A 74 4.44 -10.25 -1.44
N ALA A 75 4.75 -9.73 -0.25
CA ALA A 75 3.81 -8.91 0.52
C ALA A 75 3.38 -7.64 -0.25
N LEU A 76 4.32 -6.95 -0.91
CA LEU A 76 4.03 -5.76 -1.73
C LEU A 76 3.19 -6.11 -2.97
N VAL A 77 3.44 -7.25 -3.61
CA VAL A 77 2.63 -7.73 -4.74
C VAL A 77 1.21 -8.04 -4.30
N LEU A 78 1.03 -8.77 -3.20
CA LEU A 78 -0.30 -9.07 -2.66
C LEU A 78 -1.06 -7.79 -2.26
N ALA A 79 -0.37 -6.83 -1.67
CA ALA A 79 -0.96 -5.53 -1.34
C ALA A 79 -1.38 -4.74 -2.58
N THR A 80 -0.60 -4.82 -3.67
CA THR A 80 -0.95 -4.21 -4.96
C THR A 80 -2.21 -4.87 -5.53
N LEU A 81 -2.32 -6.20 -5.46
CA LEU A 81 -3.54 -6.90 -5.91
C LEU A 81 -4.76 -6.51 -5.08
N GLY A 82 -4.62 -6.41 -3.75
CA GLY A 82 -5.71 -5.94 -2.87
C GLY A 82 -6.09 -4.47 -3.10
N SER A 83 -5.12 -3.62 -3.45
CA SER A 83 -5.33 -2.23 -3.82
C SER A 83 -6.19 -2.10 -5.08
N LEU A 84 -5.91 -2.91 -6.10
CA LEU A 84 -6.70 -2.98 -7.34
C LEU A 84 -8.15 -3.41 -7.08
N ASP A 85 -8.38 -4.41 -6.21
CA ASP A 85 -9.74 -4.80 -5.79
C ASP A 85 -10.47 -3.63 -5.12
N SER A 86 -9.79 -2.88 -4.24
CA SER A 86 -10.37 -1.68 -3.63
C SER A 86 -10.67 -0.57 -4.65
N ALA A 87 -9.85 -0.39 -5.69
CA ALA A 87 -10.09 0.59 -6.75
C ALA A 87 -11.39 0.32 -7.52
N THR A 88 -11.82 -0.94 -7.63
CA THR A 88 -13.09 -1.30 -8.29
C THR A 88 -14.34 -0.87 -7.50
N ARG A 89 -14.20 -0.55 -6.21
CA ARG A 89 -15.32 -0.19 -5.32
C ARG A 89 -15.83 1.23 -5.46
N GLY A 90 -15.13 2.07 -6.23
CA GLY A 90 -15.56 3.42 -6.57
C GLY A 90 -14.39 4.38 -6.80
N PRO A 91 -14.64 5.51 -7.50
CA PRO A 91 -13.59 6.45 -7.89
C PRO A 91 -12.87 7.10 -6.70
N GLY A 92 -13.52 7.22 -5.54
CA GLY A 92 -12.90 7.72 -4.30
C GLY A 92 -11.75 6.84 -3.78
N TYR A 93 -11.74 5.55 -4.10
CA TYR A 93 -10.69 4.62 -3.70
C TYR A 93 -9.55 4.53 -4.73
N LEU A 94 -9.82 4.94 -5.97
CA LEU A 94 -8.94 4.74 -7.11
C LEU A 94 -7.65 5.58 -7.01
N TRP A 95 -7.75 6.85 -6.59
CA TRP A 95 -6.57 7.71 -6.41
C TRP A 95 -5.65 7.21 -5.30
N TRP A 96 -6.25 6.68 -4.25
CA TRP A 96 -5.52 6.07 -3.16
C TRP A 96 -4.83 4.78 -3.61
N ALA A 97 -5.53 3.92 -4.34
CA ALA A 97 -4.94 2.71 -4.90
C ALA A 97 -3.72 3.00 -5.79
N ILE A 98 -3.85 3.94 -6.73
CA ILE A 98 -2.74 4.36 -7.62
C ILE A 98 -1.53 4.82 -6.80
N ALA A 99 -1.74 5.73 -5.84
CA ALA A 99 -0.64 6.23 -5.02
C ALA A 99 0.04 5.11 -4.21
N GLY A 100 -0.73 4.13 -3.73
CA GLY A 100 -0.22 2.95 -3.04
C GLY A 100 0.64 2.07 -3.93
N ASP A 101 0.13 1.78 -5.12
CA ASP A 101 0.79 0.88 -6.07
C ASP A 101 2.07 1.48 -6.63
N VAL A 102 2.10 2.79 -6.90
CA VAL A 102 3.33 3.51 -7.27
C VAL A 102 4.39 3.36 -6.18
N LEU A 103 4.02 3.51 -4.90
CA LEU A 103 4.95 3.32 -3.79
C LEU A 103 5.40 1.86 -3.67
N HIS A 104 4.50 0.89 -3.82
CA HIS A 104 4.85 -0.53 -3.79
C HIS A 104 5.87 -0.87 -4.88
N VAL A 105 5.63 -0.43 -6.12
CA VAL A 105 6.54 -0.62 -7.25
C VAL A 105 7.88 0.04 -7.00
N ALA A 106 7.91 1.27 -6.47
CA ALA A 106 9.16 1.95 -6.11
C ALA A 106 9.96 1.18 -5.06
N ILE A 107 9.30 0.63 -4.03
CA ILE A 107 9.95 -0.18 -2.99
C ILE A 107 10.50 -1.49 -3.59
N ILE A 108 9.72 -2.18 -4.43
CA ILE A 108 10.17 -3.39 -5.15
C ILE A 108 11.39 -3.06 -6.02
N ALA A 109 11.35 -1.97 -6.78
CA ALA A 109 12.49 -1.52 -7.57
C ALA A 109 13.71 -1.29 -6.66
N MET A 110 13.57 -0.56 -5.55
CA MET A 110 14.67 -0.34 -4.61
C MET A 110 15.23 -1.62 -3.98
N LEU A 111 14.39 -2.62 -3.71
CA LEU A 111 14.77 -3.94 -3.17
C LEU A 111 15.68 -4.72 -4.13
N TRP A 112 15.41 -4.60 -5.43
CA TRP A 112 16.04 -5.44 -6.46
C TRP A 112 17.03 -4.72 -7.35
N VAL A 113 17.05 -3.38 -7.37
CA VAL A 113 18.08 -2.59 -8.08
C VAL A 113 19.46 -3.05 -7.60
N PRO A 114 20.26 -3.68 -8.48
CA PRO A 114 21.53 -4.28 -8.11
C PRO A 114 22.51 -3.25 -7.57
N GLY A 115 23.39 -3.67 -6.65
CA GLY A 115 24.52 -2.85 -6.20
C GLY A 115 25.42 -2.37 -7.36
N SER A 116 25.50 -3.13 -8.45
CA SER A 116 26.24 -2.78 -9.67
C SER A 116 25.68 -1.55 -10.39
N VAL A 117 24.36 -1.33 -10.38
CA VAL A 117 23.74 -0.14 -10.95
C VAL A 117 24.04 1.09 -10.09
N ARG A 118 23.98 0.95 -8.75
CA ARG A 118 24.38 2.03 -7.82
C ARG A 118 25.87 2.39 -7.97
N GLN A 119 26.74 1.39 -8.16
CA GLN A 119 28.17 1.60 -8.40
C GLN A 119 28.43 2.26 -9.76
N PHE A 120 27.72 1.85 -10.82
CA PHE A 120 27.85 2.44 -12.15
C PHE A 120 27.52 3.94 -12.14
N PHE A 121 26.40 4.33 -11.53
CA PHE A 121 26.06 5.75 -11.39
C PHE A 121 27.03 6.50 -10.45
N ALA A 122 27.45 5.91 -9.33
CA ALA A 122 28.43 6.54 -8.44
C ALA A 122 29.79 6.80 -9.12
N VAL A 123 30.21 5.92 -10.04
CA VAL A 123 31.42 6.11 -10.85
C VAL A 123 31.21 7.20 -11.91
N ALA A 124 30.04 7.26 -12.56
CA ALA A 124 29.71 8.31 -13.51
C ALA A 124 29.68 9.71 -12.87
N THR A 125 29.13 9.85 -11.67
CA THR A 125 29.12 11.14 -10.94
C THR A 125 30.53 11.59 -10.53
N ARG A 126 31.41 10.67 -10.10
CA ARG A 126 32.79 11.00 -9.71
C ARG A 126 33.68 11.40 -10.90
N ARG A 127 33.43 10.88 -12.10
CA ARG A 127 34.18 11.27 -13.31
C ARG A 127 33.81 12.66 -13.81
N GLY A 128 32.54 13.07 -13.71
CA GLY A 128 32.09 14.41 -14.12
C GLY A 128 32.71 15.55 -13.29
N VAL A 129 32.90 15.34 -11.98
CA VAL A 129 33.50 16.33 -11.06
C VAL A 129 35.00 16.58 -11.32
N ARG A 130 35.70 15.66 -11.99
CA ARG A 130 37.16 15.76 -12.20
C ARG A 130 37.56 16.47 -13.50
N THR A 131 36.59 16.88 -14.31
CA THR A 131 36.77 17.47 -15.63
C THR A 131 36.12 18.85 -15.77
N GLY A 132 35.66 19.43 -14.66
CA GLY A 132 35.13 20.80 -14.58
C GLY A 132 36.07 21.72 -13.82
#